data_AF-A0AAN5D2X3-F1
#
_entry.id   AF-A0AAN5D2X3-F1
#
_cell.length_a   1.000
_cell.length_b   1.000
_cell.length_c   1.000
_cell.angle_alpha   90.00
_cell.angle_beta   90.00
_cell.angle_gamma   90.00
#
_symmetry.space_group_name_H-M   'P 1'
#
loop_
_entity.id
_entity.type
_entity.pdbx_description
1 polymer ?
#
loop_
_entity_poly.entity_id
_entity_poly.type
_entity_poly.pdbx_seq_one_letter_code
_entity_poly.pdbx_strand_id
1 'polypeptide(L)'
;NDSKFVVSFEIEDANSYVPGTVVESAVFNGGGFEWKVSTDLSSRFRSPYTKFLLACESKNGDWKCDANVEFVIHGEQGNYSEKRQFISDESHSVCSFDNGYPMHIVDNKHIFEFTINIISSYGGSEHSPIDLTNSSNSPNNVTLIIGGKKLLVSKDYLAINSPVFATMFFGDFAEKNKEEEEIKD
;
A
#
# COMPACT_ATOMS: atom_id res chain seq x y z
N ASN A 1 -6.65 9.88 0.55
CA ASN A 1 -6.56 8.77 -0.42
C ASN A 1 -5.14 8.29 -0.29
N ASP A 2 -4.92 7.37 0.64
CA ASP A 2 -3.59 7.08 1.18
C ASP A 2 -2.91 5.94 0.41
N SER A 3 -3.47 5.64 -0.76
CA SER A 3 -2.97 4.66 -1.72
C SER A 3 -1.75 5.15 -2.48
N LYS A 4 -1.52 6.47 -2.59
CA LYS A 4 -0.34 7.03 -3.26
C LYS A 4 0.45 7.98 -2.35
N PHE A 5 1.74 7.70 -2.17
CA PHE A 5 2.64 8.50 -1.34
C PHE A 5 4.08 8.38 -1.80
N VAL A 6 4.95 9.27 -1.31
CA VAL A 6 6.38 9.31 -1.66
C VAL A 6 7.21 9.07 -0.40
N VAL A 7 8.16 8.15 -0.51
CA VAL A 7 9.19 7.91 0.50
C VAL A 7 10.50 8.48 -0.05
N SER A 8 11.03 9.50 0.61
CA SER A 8 12.34 10.07 0.29
C SER A 8 13.37 9.58 1.29
N PHE A 9 14.52 9.11 0.79
CA PHE A 9 15.63 8.63 1.60
C PHE A 9 16.91 9.35 1.18
N GLU A 10 17.55 9.99 2.14
CA GLU A 10 18.77 10.75 1.94
C GLU A 10 19.92 10.14 2.75
N ILE A 11 21.06 9.94 2.09
CA ILE A 11 22.30 9.49 2.72
C ILE A 11 23.29 10.66 2.67
N GLU A 12 23.59 11.23 3.83
CA GLU A 12 24.62 12.25 4.00
C GLU A 12 26.01 11.61 4.09
N ASP A 13 27.06 12.38 3.80
CA ASP A 13 28.45 11.96 3.91
C ASP A 13 28.74 10.60 3.25
N ALA A 14 28.14 10.40 2.09
CA ALA A 14 28.18 9.15 1.36
C ALA A 14 29.60 8.61 1.16
N ASN A 15 30.59 9.48 1.01
CA ASN A 15 31.99 9.12 0.80
C ASN A 15 32.71 8.58 2.06
N SER A 16 32.11 8.74 3.24
CA SER A 16 32.70 8.31 4.52
C SER A 16 32.43 6.83 4.86
N TYR A 17 31.44 6.20 4.22
CA TYR A 17 31.02 4.85 4.59
C TYR A 17 31.99 3.76 4.13
N VAL A 18 32.29 2.86 5.07
CA VAL A 18 33.10 1.67 4.87
C VAL A 18 32.35 0.65 3.99
N PRO A 19 33.03 -0.07 3.10
CA PRO A 19 32.43 -1.17 2.34
C PRO A 19 31.82 -2.22 3.26
N GLY A 20 30.60 -2.65 2.97
CA GLY A 20 29.86 -3.59 3.82
C GLY A 20 28.89 -2.90 4.76
N THR A 21 28.85 -1.56 4.77
CA THR A 21 27.88 -0.83 5.57
C THR A 21 26.50 -0.92 4.93
N VAL A 22 25.57 -1.53 5.66
CA VAL A 22 24.14 -1.42 5.37
C VAL A 22 23.62 -0.15 6.00
N VAL A 23 23.01 0.71 5.19
CA VAL A 23 22.34 1.93 5.65
C VAL A 23 20.85 1.74 5.52
N GLU A 24 20.11 2.13 6.56
CA GLU A 24 18.67 1.99 6.62
C GLU A 24 18.01 3.35 6.86
N SER A 25 16.84 3.54 6.25
CA SER A 25 15.96 4.67 6.51
C SER A 25 15.15 4.49 7.79
N ALA A 26 14.52 5.58 8.25
CA ALA A 26 13.44 5.51 9.23
C ALA A 26 12.24 4.73 8.68
N VAL A 27 11.36 4.26 9.57
CA VAL A 27 10.11 3.61 9.16
C VAL A 27 9.10 4.66 8.71
N PHE A 28 8.52 4.46 7.53
CA PHE A 28 7.45 5.29 6.98
C PHE A 28 6.12 4.55 7.06
N ASN A 29 5.06 5.20 7.54
CA ASN A 29 3.73 4.61 7.58
C ASN A 29 2.91 5.15 6.40
N GLY A 30 2.38 4.26 5.56
CA GLY A 30 1.62 4.64 4.37
C GLY A 30 0.74 3.50 3.89
N GLY A 31 -0.53 3.81 3.57
CA GLY A 31 -1.49 2.83 3.07
C GLY A 31 -1.78 1.67 4.02
N GLY A 32 -1.56 1.86 5.31
CA GLY A 32 -1.72 0.85 6.36
C GLY A 32 -0.55 -0.11 6.55
N PHE A 33 0.59 0.17 5.91
CA PHE A 33 1.81 -0.62 6.01
C PHE A 33 3.00 0.21 6.52
N GLU A 34 3.98 -0.49 7.08
CA GLU A 34 5.29 0.05 7.40
C GLU A 34 6.25 -0.18 6.24
N TRP A 35 6.89 0.89 5.79
CA TRP A 35 7.82 0.91 4.68
C TRP A 35 9.20 1.26 5.18
N LYS A 36 10.21 0.54 4.70
CA LYS A 36 11.60 0.79 5.06
C LYS A 36 12.50 0.58 3.85
N VAL A 37 13.34 1.56 3.58
CA VAL A 37 14.40 1.45 2.57
C VAL A 37 15.70 1.06 3.25
N SER A 38 16.42 0.12 2.67
CA SER A 38 17.81 -0.19 3.04
C SER A 38 18.69 -0.32 1.79
N THR A 39 19.98 -0.07 1.95
CA THR A 39 20.96 -0.23 0.89
C THR A 39 22.27 -0.74 1.45
N ASP A 40 22.94 -1.61 0.69
CA ASP A 40 24.27 -2.08 1.01
C ASP A 40 25.31 -1.31 0.19
N LEU A 41 26.18 -0.58 0.87
CA LEU A 41 27.29 0.17 0.27
C LEU A 41 28.53 -0.71 0.02
N SER A 42 28.45 -2.03 0.25
CA SER A 42 29.51 -3.02 0.00
C SER A 42 30.03 -3.07 -1.43
N SER A 43 29.18 -2.72 -2.39
CA SER A 43 29.51 -2.93 -3.80
C SER A 43 30.54 -1.95 -4.33
N ARG A 44 30.81 -0.80 -3.69
CA ARG A 44 31.69 0.25 -4.25
C ARG A 44 33.09 -0.24 -4.69
N PHE A 45 33.55 -1.38 -4.19
CA PHE A 45 34.85 -1.97 -4.51
C PHE A 45 34.80 -3.15 -5.50
N ARG A 46 33.61 -3.70 -5.81
CA ARG A 46 33.43 -4.84 -6.73
C ARG A 46 32.42 -4.57 -7.87
N SER A 47 31.56 -3.58 -7.75
CA SER A 47 30.53 -3.21 -8.72
C SER A 47 30.10 -1.75 -8.52
N PRO A 48 30.01 -0.91 -9.57
CA PRO A 48 29.53 0.46 -9.44
C PRO A 48 28.04 0.56 -9.07
N TYR A 49 27.33 -0.58 -9.02
CA TYR A 49 25.89 -0.66 -8.81
C TYR A 49 25.54 -0.69 -7.33
N THR A 50 24.63 0.18 -6.92
CA THR A 50 24.05 0.15 -5.57
C THR A 50 22.74 -0.60 -5.63
N LYS A 51 22.54 -1.53 -4.68
CA LYS A 51 21.31 -2.29 -4.52
C LYS A 51 20.46 -1.65 -3.44
N PHE A 52 19.21 -1.36 -3.77
CA PHE A 52 18.23 -0.83 -2.84
C PHE A 52 17.18 -1.89 -2.55
N LEU A 53 16.80 -1.99 -1.29
CA LEU A 53 15.74 -2.87 -0.83
C LEU A 53 14.63 -1.99 -0.26
N LEU A 54 13.45 -2.07 -0.86
CA LEU A 54 12.23 -1.51 -0.30
C LEU A 54 11.47 -2.64 0.40
N ALA A 55 11.36 -2.56 1.72
CA ALA A 55 10.55 -3.45 2.53
C ALA A 55 9.16 -2.85 2.78
N CYS A 56 8.15 -3.71 2.82
CA CYS A 56 6.78 -3.40 3.20
C CYS A 56 6.31 -4.49 4.18
N GLU A 57 5.84 -4.10 5.35
CA GLU A 57 5.36 -5.02 6.39
C GLU A 57 4.03 -4.57 6.99
N SER A 58 3.24 -5.52 7.48
CA SER A 58 2.09 -5.25 8.35
C SER A 58 2.37 -5.67 9.79
N LYS A 59 1.76 -4.98 10.73
CA LYS A 59 1.90 -5.25 12.17
C LYS A 59 1.17 -6.50 12.64
N ASN A 60 0.13 -6.96 11.93
CA ASN A 60 -0.76 -8.00 12.43
C ASN A 60 -1.34 -8.90 11.33
N GLY A 61 -1.27 -10.22 11.56
CA GLY A 61 -2.00 -11.25 10.83
C GLY A 61 -1.63 -11.37 9.35
N ASP A 62 -2.38 -12.21 8.63
CA ASP A 62 -2.20 -12.40 7.20
C ASP A 62 -2.39 -11.09 6.45
N TRP A 63 -1.42 -10.74 5.61
CA TRP A 63 -1.44 -9.50 4.86
C TRP A 63 -0.89 -9.68 3.45
N LYS A 64 -1.33 -8.78 2.57
CA LYS A 64 -0.78 -8.64 1.22
C LYS A 64 -0.89 -7.19 0.76
N CYS A 65 0.13 -6.72 0.07
CA CYS A 65 0.14 -5.42 -0.59
C CYS A 65 0.58 -5.59 -2.04
N ASP A 66 -0.25 -5.18 -2.99
CA ASP A 66 0.11 -5.06 -4.41
C ASP A 66 0.19 -3.57 -4.77
N ALA A 67 1.37 -3.12 -5.18
CA ALA A 67 1.67 -1.73 -5.45
C ALA A 67 2.49 -1.56 -6.73
N ASN A 68 2.27 -0.45 -7.43
CA ASN A 68 3.22 0.06 -8.41
C ASN A 68 4.20 0.99 -7.71
N VAL A 69 5.50 0.75 -7.89
CA VAL A 69 6.57 1.56 -7.30
C VAL A 69 7.37 2.21 -8.42
N GLU A 70 7.46 3.53 -8.40
CA GLU A 70 8.38 4.31 -9.21
C GLU A 70 9.55 4.75 -8.32
N PHE A 71 10.74 4.27 -8.64
CA PHE A 71 11.98 4.62 -7.98
C PHE A 71 12.72 5.68 -8.80
N VAL A 72 13.23 6.72 -8.14
CA VAL A 72 13.98 7.81 -8.75
C VAL A 72 15.28 8.03 -7.98
N ILE A 73 16.37 8.16 -8.71
CA ILE A 73 17.68 8.59 -8.20
C ILE A 73 17.97 9.96 -8.78
N HIS A 74 18.30 10.91 -7.91
CA HIS A 74 18.71 12.24 -8.32
C HIS A 74 20.22 12.30 -8.58
N GLY A 75 20.61 12.93 -9.69
CA GLY A 75 22.00 13.08 -10.10
C GLY A 75 22.26 14.40 -10.81
N GLU A 76 23.51 14.88 -10.80
CA GLU A 76 23.88 16.17 -11.42
C GLU A 76 23.65 16.19 -12.94
N GLN A 77 23.76 15.03 -13.60
CA GLN A 77 23.58 14.88 -15.05
C GLN A 77 22.13 14.55 -15.45
N GLY A 78 21.22 14.50 -14.47
CA GLY A 78 19.82 14.12 -14.66
C GLY A 78 19.38 13.03 -13.68
N ASN A 79 18.06 12.84 -13.59
CA ASN A 79 17.47 11.82 -12.75
C ASN A 79 17.39 10.49 -13.51
N TYR A 80 17.71 9.40 -12.82
CA TYR A 80 17.37 8.04 -13.27
C TYR A 80 16.03 7.64 -12.65
N SER A 81 15.16 6.96 -13.40
CA SER A 81 13.94 6.40 -12.84
C SER A 81 13.61 5.02 -13.40
N GLU A 82 12.99 4.20 -12.56
CA GLU A 82 12.51 2.86 -12.89
C GLU A 82 11.13 2.62 -12.28
N LYS A 83 10.26 1.91 -13.00
CA LYS A 83 8.94 1.49 -12.51
C LYS A 83 8.88 -0.02 -12.40
N ARG A 84 8.41 -0.53 -11.26
CA ARG A 84 8.15 -1.96 -11.05
C ARG A 84 6.85 -2.18 -10.31
N GLN A 85 6.23 -3.32 -10.58
CA GLN A 85 5.20 -3.85 -9.70
C GLN A 85 5.88 -4.52 -8.50
N PHE A 86 5.35 -4.27 -7.32
CA PHE A 86 5.78 -4.84 -6.06
C PHE A 86 4.59 -5.54 -5.40
N ILE A 87 4.72 -6.85 -5.21
CA ILE A 87 3.75 -7.65 -4.50
C ILE A 87 4.45 -8.14 -3.24
N SER A 88 3.86 -7.83 -2.10
CA SER A 88 4.42 -8.07 -0.78
C SER A 88 3.45 -8.86 0.08
N ASP A 89 3.94 -9.87 0.80
CA ASP A 89 3.18 -10.73 1.72
C ASP A 89 4.09 -11.27 2.83
N GLU A 90 3.57 -12.15 3.70
CA GLU A 90 4.33 -12.75 4.80
C GLU A 90 5.59 -13.52 4.38
N SER A 91 5.64 -14.02 3.14
CA SER A 91 6.78 -14.77 2.61
C SER A 91 7.74 -13.87 1.82
N HIS A 92 7.25 -12.75 1.28
CA HIS A 92 8.02 -11.85 0.42
C HIS A 92 7.76 -10.40 0.82
N SER A 93 8.47 -9.88 1.82
CA SER A 93 8.27 -8.49 2.29
C SER A 93 9.17 -7.46 1.60
N VAL A 94 10.04 -7.86 0.66
CA VAL A 94 11.12 -7.00 0.13
C VAL A 94 11.19 -7.00 -1.39
N CYS A 95 11.26 -5.81 -1.98
CA CYS A 95 11.58 -5.59 -3.38
C CYS A 95 13.01 -5.08 -3.55
N SER A 96 13.75 -5.63 -4.52
CA SER A 96 15.08 -5.16 -4.88
C SER A 96 15.02 -4.25 -6.09
N PHE A 97 15.73 -3.13 -6.03
CA PHE A 97 16.00 -2.23 -7.15
C PHE A 97 17.51 -2.18 -7.35
N ASP A 98 17.94 -2.51 -8.56
CA ASP A 98 19.36 -2.48 -8.93
C ASP A 98 19.57 -1.26 -9.81
N ASN A 99 20.45 -0.35 -9.39
CA ASN A 99 20.86 0.71 -10.30
C ASN A 99 21.90 0.15 -11.25
N GLY A 100 21.56 0.00 -12.53
CA GLY A 100 22.51 -0.33 -13.60
C GLY A 100 23.51 0.81 -13.92
N TYR A 101 23.47 1.90 -13.15
CA TYR A 101 24.31 3.08 -13.30
C TYR A 101 25.14 3.34 -12.03
N PRO A 102 26.32 3.97 -12.17
CA PRO A 102 27.12 4.39 -11.03
C PRO A 102 26.34 5.36 -10.13
N MET A 103 26.55 5.20 -8.83
CA MET A 103 25.93 6.02 -7.78
C MET A 103 26.18 7.52 -8.03
N HIS A 104 25.11 8.31 -8.18
CA HIS A 104 25.23 9.76 -8.40
C HIS A 104 25.25 10.49 -7.07
N ILE A 105 26.38 11.15 -6.76
CA ILE A 105 26.51 12.03 -5.61
C ILE A 105 26.16 13.44 -6.08
N VAL A 106 25.23 14.09 -5.40
CA VAL A 106 24.95 15.53 -5.58
C VAL A 106 25.23 16.19 -4.24
N ASP A 107 26.16 17.15 -4.20
CA ASP A 107 26.49 17.88 -2.96
C ASP A 107 26.83 16.97 -1.75
N ASN A 108 27.63 15.92 -1.99
CA ASN A 108 28.00 14.87 -1.02
C ASN A 108 26.81 14.07 -0.43
N LYS A 109 25.62 14.21 -1.01
CA LYS A 109 24.40 13.50 -0.63
C LYS A 109 23.98 12.54 -1.73
N HIS A 110 23.31 11.47 -1.31
CA HIS A 110 22.52 10.65 -2.22
C HIS A 110 21.05 10.74 -1.85
N ILE A 111 20.23 11.08 -2.83
CA ILE A 111 18.79 11.27 -2.65
C ILE A 111 18.06 10.26 -3.52
N PHE A 112 17.17 9.52 -2.88
CA PHE A 112 16.35 8.48 -3.47
C PHE A 112 14.88 8.77 -3.18
N GLU A 113 14.03 8.61 -4.18
CA GLU A 113 12.59 8.73 -4.00
C GLU A 113 11.87 7.47 -4.49
N PHE A 114 10.94 6.98 -3.69
CA PHE A 114 10.04 5.89 -4.03
C PHE A 114 8.62 6.44 -4.02
N THR A 115 8.03 6.62 -5.20
CA THR A 115 6.59 6.88 -5.33
C THR A 115 5.85 5.56 -5.34
N ILE A 116 5.12 5.28 -4.27
CA ILE A 116 4.37 4.05 -4.07
C ILE A 116 2.90 4.33 -4.40
N ASN A 117 2.29 3.46 -5.20
CA ASN A 117 0.87 3.50 -5.54
C ASN A 117 0.25 2.11 -5.31
N ILE A 118 -0.42 1.93 -4.18
CA ILE A 118 -1.09 0.70 -3.80
C ILE A 118 -2.30 0.48 -4.72
N ILE A 119 -2.29 -0.65 -5.42
CA ILE A 119 -3.35 -1.11 -6.31
C ILE A 119 -4.41 -1.85 -5.51
N SER A 120 -3.98 -2.76 -4.63
CA SER A 120 -4.86 -3.51 -3.74
C SER A 120 -4.10 -3.98 -2.50
N SER A 121 -4.79 -4.12 -1.39
CA SER A 121 -4.20 -4.62 -0.16
C SER A 121 -5.24 -5.23 0.78
N TYR A 122 -4.78 -6.10 1.67
CA TYR A 122 -5.54 -6.54 2.85
C TYR A 122 -4.57 -6.74 4.03
N GLY A 123 -5.11 -6.69 5.25
CA GLY A 123 -4.32 -6.91 6.47
C GLY A 123 -3.43 -5.73 6.90
N GLY A 124 -3.42 -4.60 6.17
CA GLY A 124 -2.80 -3.35 6.62
C GLY A 124 -3.57 -2.72 7.79
N SER A 125 -2.87 -2.08 8.74
CA SER A 125 -3.50 -1.40 9.88
C SER A 125 -4.21 -0.13 9.42
N GLU A 126 -5.45 0.04 9.86
CA GLU A 126 -6.46 1.00 9.39
C GLU A 126 -6.91 0.78 7.94
N HIS A 127 -8.01 0.03 7.83
CA HIS A 127 -8.85 0.03 6.66
C HIS A 127 -9.27 1.49 6.39
N SER A 128 -9.08 1.96 5.16
CA SER A 128 -9.92 3.08 4.71
C SER A 128 -11.38 2.66 4.96
N PRO A 129 -12.19 3.49 5.64
CA PRO A 129 -13.58 3.16 5.86
C PRO A 129 -14.19 2.76 4.52
N ILE A 130 -14.83 1.59 4.45
CA ILE A 130 -15.61 1.25 3.27
C ILE A 130 -16.66 2.36 3.17
N ASP A 131 -16.53 3.19 2.14
CA ASP A 131 -17.48 4.26 1.90
C ASP A 131 -18.75 3.67 1.30
N LEU A 132 -19.65 3.24 2.18
CA LEU A 132 -20.96 2.71 1.83
C LEU A 132 -21.88 3.79 1.22
N THR A 133 -21.44 5.05 1.12
CA THR A 133 -22.24 6.13 0.50
C THR A 133 -21.95 6.31 -0.99
N ASN A 134 -20.86 5.74 -1.52
CA ASN A 134 -20.44 5.91 -2.91
C ASN A 134 -20.33 4.57 -3.67
N SER A 135 -20.99 4.51 -4.83
CA SER A 135 -21.12 3.32 -5.68
C SER A 135 -19.96 3.17 -6.67
N SER A 136 -18.73 2.95 -6.21
CA SER A 136 -17.58 2.80 -7.13
C SER A 136 -17.05 1.37 -7.23
N ASN A 137 -17.86 0.43 -7.76
CA ASN A 137 -17.43 -0.89 -8.29
C ASN A 137 -17.67 -2.15 -7.43
N SER A 138 -18.63 -2.17 -6.51
CA SER A 138 -19.10 -3.41 -5.85
C SER A 138 -20.46 -3.83 -6.41
N PRO A 139 -20.76 -5.14 -6.55
CA PRO A 139 -22.12 -5.64 -6.76
C PRO A 139 -22.96 -5.36 -5.50
N ASN A 140 -23.37 -4.11 -5.35
CA ASN A 140 -24.25 -3.66 -4.27
C ASN A 140 -25.66 -4.13 -4.60
N ASN A 141 -26.26 -4.93 -3.72
CA ASN A 141 -27.53 -5.60 -3.98
C ASN A 141 -28.73 -4.89 -3.33
N VAL A 142 -28.51 -3.94 -2.41
CA VAL A 142 -29.58 -3.20 -1.74
C VAL A 142 -29.08 -1.89 -1.13
N THR A 143 -29.96 -0.89 -1.02
CA THR A 143 -29.71 0.32 -0.23
C THR A 143 -30.44 0.23 1.11
N LEU A 144 -29.71 0.30 2.22
CA LEU A 144 -30.28 0.45 3.55
C LEU A 144 -30.43 1.92 3.91
N ILE A 145 -31.58 2.29 4.45
CA ILE A 145 -31.85 3.65 4.95
C ILE A 145 -31.91 3.57 6.48
N ILE A 146 -30.97 4.23 7.16
CA ILE A 146 -30.89 4.29 8.63
C ILE A 146 -30.89 5.75 9.05
N GLY A 147 -31.93 6.19 9.78
CA GLY A 147 -32.03 7.59 10.21
C GLY A 147 -31.94 8.60 9.06
N GLY A 148 -32.47 8.26 7.90
CA GLY A 148 -32.42 9.08 6.68
C GLY A 148 -31.11 9.02 5.88
N LYS A 149 -30.10 8.25 6.33
CA LYS A 149 -28.85 8.04 5.59
C LYS A 149 -28.94 6.78 4.73
N LYS A 150 -28.58 6.90 3.45
CA LYS A 150 -28.51 5.79 2.49
C LYS A 150 -27.14 5.10 2.56
N LEU A 151 -27.13 3.78 2.74
CA LEU A 151 -25.95 2.92 2.76
C LEU A 151 -26.11 1.81 1.72
N LEU A 152 -25.16 1.69 0.81
CA LEU A 152 -25.10 0.63 -0.20
C LEU A 152 -24.46 -0.61 0.42
N VAL A 153 -25.16 -1.73 0.41
CA VAL A 153 -24.70 -2.97 1.07
C VAL A 153 -24.97 -4.21 0.23
N SER A 154 -24.33 -5.33 0.60
CA SER A 154 -24.59 -6.65 0.03
C SER A 154 -25.58 -7.45 0.88
N LYS A 155 -26.68 -7.92 0.27
CA LYS A 155 -27.69 -8.76 0.92
C LYS A 155 -27.07 -10.06 1.47
N ASP A 156 -26.22 -10.70 0.67
CA ASP A 156 -25.58 -11.97 1.04
C ASP A 156 -24.65 -11.79 2.23
N TYR A 157 -23.86 -10.72 2.23
CA TYR A 157 -22.93 -10.43 3.31
C TYR A 157 -23.65 -10.17 4.64
N LEU A 158 -24.73 -9.38 4.61
CA LEU A 158 -25.53 -9.11 5.81
C LEU A 158 -26.27 -10.35 6.30
N ALA A 159 -26.80 -11.19 5.40
CA ALA A 159 -27.50 -12.41 5.76
C ALA A 159 -26.57 -13.46 6.39
N ILE A 160 -25.35 -13.63 5.87
CA ILE A 160 -24.35 -14.54 6.46
C ILE A 160 -24.03 -14.14 7.90
N ASN A 161 -23.95 -12.83 8.17
CA ASN A 161 -23.52 -12.31 9.47
C ASN A 161 -24.67 -12.00 10.44
N SER A 162 -25.93 -12.05 10.01
CA SER A 162 -27.09 -11.73 10.85
C SER A 162 -28.30 -12.57 10.44
N PRO A 163 -28.80 -13.46 11.33
CA PRO A 163 -30.04 -14.20 11.10
C PRO A 163 -31.26 -13.29 10.85
N VAL A 164 -31.26 -12.09 11.43
CA VAL A 164 -32.32 -11.09 11.21
C VAL A 164 -32.32 -10.63 9.76
N PHE A 165 -31.16 -10.25 9.22
CA PHE A 165 -31.02 -9.85 7.82
C PHE A 165 -31.22 -11.04 6.86
N ALA A 166 -30.82 -12.25 7.24
CA ALA A 166 -31.10 -13.44 6.45
C ALA A 166 -32.61 -13.66 6.29
N THR A 167 -33.36 -13.53 7.38
CA THR A 167 -34.82 -13.65 7.39
C THR A 167 -35.49 -12.50 6.62
N MET A 168 -34.99 -11.28 6.78
CA MET A 168 -35.51 -10.09 6.10
C MET A 168 -35.34 -10.17 4.57
N PHE A 169 -34.17 -10.57 4.08
CA PHE A 169 -33.86 -10.58 2.65
C PHE A 169 -34.28 -11.87 1.93
N PHE A 170 -34.23 -13.01 2.61
CA PHE A 170 -34.43 -14.34 1.99
C PHE A 170 -35.59 -15.15 2.58
N GLY A 171 -36.18 -14.72 3.70
CA GLY A 171 -37.39 -15.30 4.25
C GLY A 171 -38.66 -14.91 3.49
N ASP A 172 -39.82 -15.29 4.02
CA ASP A 172 -41.14 -15.06 3.41
C ASP A 172 -41.73 -13.67 3.73
N PHE A 173 -40.86 -12.69 3.99
CA PHE A 173 -41.23 -11.32 4.32
C PHE A 173 -41.40 -10.47 3.05
N ALA A 174 -42.20 -9.40 3.13
CA ALA A 174 -42.55 -8.52 1.99
C ALA A 174 -41.33 -7.76 1.42
N GLU A 175 -40.25 -7.71 2.20
CA GLU A 175 -38.94 -7.08 1.96
C GLU A 175 -38.11 -7.81 0.89
N LYS A 176 -38.43 -9.08 0.59
CA LYS A 176 -37.67 -9.93 -0.34
C LYS A 176 -37.44 -9.28 -1.73
N ASN A 177 -38.40 -8.49 -2.20
CA ASN A 177 -38.37 -7.90 -3.55
C ASN A 177 -38.02 -6.40 -3.59
N LYS A 178 -37.63 -5.77 -2.47
CA LYS A 178 -37.32 -4.32 -2.50
C LYS A 178 -35.83 -4.07 -2.75
N GLU A 179 -35.59 -2.96 -3.44
CA GLU A 179 -34.26 -2.40 -3.73
C GLU A 179 -33.78 -1.41 -2.66
N GLU A 180 -34.72 -0.87 -1.88
CA GLU A 180 -34.47 0.00 -0.73
C GLU A 180 -35.19 -0.56 0.50
N GLU A 181 -34.50 -0.58 1.64
CA GLU A 181 -35.09 -1.00 2.92
C GLU A 181 -34.78 0.02 4.02
N GLU A 182 -35.83 0.50 4.67
CA GLU A 182 -35.74 1.44 5.78
C GLU A 182 -35.73 0.68 7.10
N ILE A 183 -34.68 0.87 7.89
CA ILE A 183 -34.61 0.34 9.25
C ILE A 183 -35.04 1.45 10.20
N LYS A 184 -36.15 1.21 10.88
CA LYS A 184 -36.62 2.01 12.02
C LYS A 184 -36.30 1.23 13.27
N ASP A 185 -35.54 1.82 14.18
CA ASP A 185 -35.48 1.35 15.57
C ASP A 185 -36.85 1.57 16.25
#